data_AF-A0A1V4XHQ6-F1
#
_entry.id   AF-A0A1V4XHQ6-F1
#
_cell.length_a   1.000
_cell.length_b   1.000
_cell.length_c   1.000
_cell.angle_alpha   90.00
_cell.angle_beta   90.00
_cell.angle_gamma   90.00
#
_symmetry.space_group_name_H-M   'P 1'
#
loop_
_entity.id
_entity.type
_entity.pdbx_description
1 polymer ?
#
loop_
_entity_poly.entity_id
_entity_poly.type
_entity_poly.pdbx_seq_one_letter_code
_entity_poly.pdbx_strand_id
1 'polypeptide(L)' 'MEQYVRKAQELRDRPAGGPILESVRPDGVVTRFDRESGDFIAFNRDGIIRTYFRPADGEAYYQRQLRRKH' A
#
# COMPACT_ATOMS: atom_id res chain seq x y z
N MET A 1 -8.22 3.53 16.89
CA MET A 1 -7.55 2.44 16.15
C MET A 1 -8.47 1.81 15.11
N GLU A 2 -9.74 1.54 15.42
CA GLU A 2 -10.68 0.89 14.48
C GLU A 2 -10.78 1.58 13.12
N GLN A 3 -10.88 2.92 13.09
CA GLN A 3 -10.91 3.69 11.83
C GLN A 3 -9.66 3.50 10.98
N TYR A 4 -8.51 3.29 11.62
CA TYR A 4 -7.24 3.08 10.94
C TYR A 4 -7.16 1.69 10.31
N VAL A 5 -7.63 0.67 11.04
CA VAL A 5 -7.73 -0.71 10.53
C VAL A 5 -8.72 -0.80 9.38
N ARG A 6 -9.89 -0.14 9.49
CA ARG A 6 -10.89 -0.10 8.41
C ARG A 6 -10.33 0.50 7.12
N LYS A 7 -9.63 1.64 7.22
CA LYS A 7 -8.99 2.26 6.04
C LYS A 7 -7.91 1.38 5.42
N ALA A 8 -7.13 0.69 6.24
CA ALA A 8 -6.13 -0.26 5.75
C ALA A 8 -6.81 -1.43 4.99
N GLN A 9 -7.88 -2.00 5.54
CA GLN A 9 -8.65 -3.04 4.88
C GLN A 9 -9.28 -2.55 3.58
N GLU A 10 -9.89 -1.37 3.58
CA GLU A 10 -10.48 -0.77 2.39
C GLU A 10 -9.44 -0.61 1.26
N LEU A 11 -8.26 -0.05 1.56
CA LEU A 11 -7.20 0.11 0.57
C LEU A 11 -6.64 -1.25 0.06
N ARG A 12 -6.60 -2.27 0.94
CA ARG A 12 -6.22 -3.65 0.57
C ARG A 12 -7.26 -4.31 -0.33
N ASP A 13 -8.54 -3.99 -0.17
CA ASP A 13 -9.62 -4.69 -0.88
C ASP A 13 -10.06 -3.94 -2.15
N ARG A 14 -9.71 -2.65 -2.30
CA ARG A 14 -9.95 -1.88 -3.54
C ARG A 14 -9.19 -2.45 -4.74
N PRO A 15 -9.77 -2.46 -5.95
CA PRO A 15 -9.05 -2.87 -7.14
C PRO A 15 -7.87 -1.92 -7.44
N ALA A 16 -6.75 -2.46 -7.91
CA ALA A 16 -5.65 -1.65 -8.42
C ALA A 16 -6.02 -0.96 -9.73
N GLY A 17 -5.41 0.20 -10.00
CA GLY A 17 -5.68 1.02 -11.17
C GLY A 17 -6.29 2.38 -10.83
N GLY A 18 -6.30 3.28 -11.82
CA GLY A 18 -6.71 4.67 -11.63
C GLY A 18 -5.80 5.38 -10.61
N PRO A 19 -6.34 5.85 -9.47
CA PRO A 19 -5.55 6.51 -8.41
C PRO A 19 -4.73 5.53 -7.57
N ILE A 20 -5.02 4.22 -7.62
CA ILE A 20 -4.30 3.22 -6.83
C ILE A 20 -3.16 2.63 -7.65
N LEU A 21 -1.94 2.92 -7.22
CA LEU A 21 -0.74 2.23 -7.67
C LEU A 21 -0.57 0.92 -6.89
N GLU A 22 -0.18 -0.14 -7.59
CA GLU A 22 0.12 -1.44 -7.01
C GLU A 22 1.47 -1.97 -7.51
N SER A 23 2.18 -2.68 -6.64
CA SER A 23 3.32 -3.49 -7.00
C SER A 23 3.35 -4.75 -6.17
N VAL A 24 3.75 -5.85 -6.81
CA VAL A 24 3.91 -7.16 -6.19
C VAL A 24 5.40 -7.50 -6.20
N ARG A 25 5.96 -7.74 -5.02
CA ARG A 25 7.35 -8.15 -4.85
C ARG A 25 7.53 -9.65 -5.13
N PRO A 26 8.75 -10.12 -5.45
CA PRO A 26 9.04 -11.54 -5.66
C PRO A 26 8.67 -12.43 -4.47
N ASP A 27 8.83 -11.91 -3.24
CA ASP A 27 8.46 -12.59 -1.99
C ASP A 27 6.95 -12.63 -1.71
N GLY A 28 6.12 -12.08 -2.60
CA GLY A 28 4.67 -12.12 -2.50
C GLY A 28 4.05 -10.97 -1.71
N VAL A 29 4.85 -10.04 -1.18
CA VAL A 29 4.31 -8.80 -0.60
C VAL A 29 3.72 -7.92 -1.71
N VAL A 30 2.48 -7.52 -1.50
CA VAL A 30 1.77 -6.53 -2.30
C VAL A 30 1.85 -5.19 -1.58
N THR A 31 2.29 -4.16 -2.29
CA THR A 31 2.25 -2.78 -1.83
C THR A 31 1.31 -1.96 -2.69
N ARG A 32 0.47 -1.14 -2.05
CA ARG A 32 -0.38 -0.18 -2.74
C ARG A 32 -0.20 1.23 -2.20
N PHE A 33 -0.41 2.18 -3.09
CA PHE A 33 -0.42 3.60 -2.78
C PHE A 33 -1.62 4.26 -3.47
N ASP A 34 -2.45 4.94 -2.69
CA ASP A 34 -3.59 5.69 -3.21
C ASP A 34 -3.22 7.17 -3.40
N ARG A 35 -3.26 7.64 -4.63
CA ARG A 35 -2.89 9.01 -5.01
C ARG A 35 -3.84 10.08 -4.46
N GLU A 36 -5.09 9.72 -4.18
CA GLU A 36 -6.11 10.67 -3.70
C GLU A 36 -5.95 10.96 -2.20
N SER A 37 -5.83 9.90 -1.39
CA SER A 37 -5.69 10.01 0.07
C SER A 37 -4.24 10.14 0.53
N GLY A 38 -3.28 9.76 -0.31
CA GLY A 38 -1.86 9.65 0.03
C GLY A 38 -1.54 8.43 0.90
N ASP A 39 -2.48 7.49 1.06
CA ASP A 39 -2.31 6.36 1.94
C ASP A 39 -1.46 5.25 1.29
N PHE A 40 -0.61 4.63 2.09
CA PHE A 40 0.26 3.53 1.71
C PHE A 40 -0.05 2.27 2.53
N ILE A 41 -0.03 1.11 1.88
CA ILE A 41 -0.20 -0.19 2.53
C ILE A 41 0.77 -1.23 1.98
N ALA A 42 1.21 -2.16 2.84
CA ALA A 42 1.85 -3.40 2.43
C ALA A 42 1.18 -4.60 3.10
N PHE A 43 0.92 -5.66 2.34
CA PHE A 43 0.26 -6.87 2.82
C PHE A 43 0.79 -8.11 2.07
N ASN A 44 0.64 -9.30 2.66
CA ASN A 44 0.99 -10.56 2.01
C ASN A 44 -0.13 -11.02 1.06
N ARG A 45 0.14 -11.99 0.16
CA ARG A 45 -0.88 -12.58 -0.73
C ARG A 45 -2.11 -13.10 0.01
N ASP A 46 -1.93 -13.61 1.23
CA ASP A 46 -3.02 -14.08 2.10
C ASP A 46 -3.83 -12.94 2.76
N GLY A 47 -3.56 -11.68 2.39
CA GLY A 47 -4.28 -10.50 2.86
C GLY A 47 -3.86 -9.99 4.23
N ILE A 48 -2.85 -10.59 4.87
CA ILE A 48 -2.32 -10.14 6.16
C ILE A 48 -1.61 -8.79 5.98
N ILE A 49 -2.15 -7.76 6.62
CA ILE A 49 -1.60 -6.39 6.59
C ILE A 49 -0.32 -6.34 7.42
N ARG A 50 0.79 -5.95 6.78
CA ARG A 50 2.10 -5.78 7.43
C ARG A 50 2.28 -4.36 7.95
N THR A 51 1.83 -3.37 7.17
CA THR A 51 1.87 -1.96 7.55
C THR A 51 0.86 -1.17 6.75
N TYR A 52 0.36 -0.10 7.35
CA TYR A 52 -0.45 0.92 6.71
C TYR A 52 -0.11 2.26 7.36
N PHE A 53 0.10 3.30 6.56
CA PHE A 53 0.35 4.68 7.00
C PHE A 53 0.31 5.66 5.84
N ARG A 54 0.33 6.96 6.15
CA ARG A 54 0.45 8.03 5.17
C ARG A 54 1.87 8.60 5.16
N PRO A 55 2.70 8.33 4.14
CA PRO A 55 4.03 8.93 4.04
C PRO A 55 3.93 10.44 3.83
N ALA A 56 4.77 11.22 4.52
CA ALA A 56 4.84 12.68 4.35
C ALA A 56 5.22 13.11 2.92
N ASP A 57 6.02 12.27 2.25
CA ASP A 57 6.54 12.50 0.90
C ASP A 57 5.63 11.88 -0.19
N GLY A 58 4.45 11.39 0.20
CA GLY A 58 3.43 10.87 -0.72
C GLY A 58 3.94 9.77 -1.65
N GLU A 59 3.62 9.90 -2.95
CA GLU A 59 3.98 8.92 -3.98
C GLU A 59 5.49 8.69 -4.08
N ALA A 60 6.31 9.71 -3.80
CA ALA A 60 7.76 9.56 -3.87
C ALA A 60 8.28 8.52 -2.86
N TYR A 61 7.60 8.32 -1.73
CA TYR A 61 7.87 7.19 -0.84
C TYR A 61 7.58 5.84 -1.50
N TYR A 62 6.42 5.71 -2.17
CA TYR A 62 6.05 4.50 -2.89
C TYR A 62 7.08 4.17 -3.98
N GLN A 63 7.45 5.16 -4.81
CA GLN A 63 8.48 4.99 -5.84
C GLN A 63 9.84 4.58 -5.27
N ARG A 64 10.21 5.08 -4.08
CA ARG A 64 11.42 4.62 -3.38
C ARG A 64 11.32 3.16 -2.92
N GLN A 65 10.15 2.71 -2.45
CA GLN A 65 9.93 1.30 -2.08
C GLN A 65 10.13 0.39 -3.29
N LEU A 66 9.63 0.76 -4.47
CA LEU A 66 9.80 -0.04 -5.69
C LEU A 66 11.26 -0.22 -6.11
N ARG A 67 12.12 0.76 -5.80
CA ARG A 67 13.55 0.71 -6.12
C ARG A 67 14.38 -0.01 -5.08
N ARG A 68 13.84 -0.31 -3.89
CA ARG A 68 14.58 -1.05 -2.87
C ARG A 68 14.74 -2.48 -3.35
N LYS A 69 15.98 -2.95 -3.38
CA LYS A 69 16.25 -4.39 -3.51
C LYS A 69 15.73 -5.05 -2.23
N HIS A 70 14.82 -5.98 -2.42
CA HIS A 70 14.10 -6.71 -1.38
C HIS A 70 14.49 -8.17 -1.38
#